data_AF-A0AAE3EFQ9-F1
#
_entry.id   AF-A0AAE3EFQ9-F1
#
_cell.length_a   1.000
_cell.length_b   1.000
_cell.length_c   1.000
_cell.angle_alpha   90.00
_cell.angle_beta   90.00
_cell.angle_gamma   90.00
#
_symmetry.space_group_name_H-M   'P 1'
#
loop_
_entity.id
_entity.type
_entity.pdbx_description
1 polymer ?
#
loop_
_entity_poly.entity_id
_entity_poly.type
_entity_poly.pdbx_seq_one_letter_code
_entity_poly.pdbx_strand_id
1 'polypeptide(L)' 'MKKPYLTLDGIRQAVKFLEKRKAHAIETGNAEWVQEYENSIRIIRSLCALELEPGK' A
#
# COMPACT_ATOMS: atom_id res chain seq x y z
N MET A 1 -18.31 -13.56 14.63
CA MET A 1 -17.83 -13.18 13.28
C MET A 1 -16.32 -13.37 13.22
N LYS A 2 -15.79 -14.04 12.19
CA LYS A 2 -14.34 -14.04 11.93
C LYS A 2 -13.94 -12.58 11.68
N LYS A 3 -12.90 -12.08 12.37
CA LYS A 3 -12.37 -10.75 12.07
C LYS A 3 -12.00 -10.73 10.57
N PRO A 4 -12.47 -9.77 9.78
CA PRO A 4 -12.06 -9.66 8.39
C PRO A 4 -10.53 -9.54 8.36
N TYR A 5 -9.90 -10.39 7.54
CA TYR A 5 -8.44 -10.49 7.43
C TYR A 5 -7.80 -9.16 6.96
N LEU A 6 -8.57 -8.35 6.24
CA LEU A 6 -8.19 -7.01 5.78
C LEU A 6 -9.30 -6.01 6.16
N THR A 7 -8.98 -5.03 7.01
CA THR A 7 -9.84 -3.87 7.27
C THR A 7 -9.28 -2.66 6.53
N LEU A 8 -10.13 -1.67 6.20
CA LEU A 8 -9.67 -0.43 5.57
C LEU A 8 -8.55 0.25 6.38
N ASP A 9 -8.64 0.23 7.70
CA ASP A 9 -7.60 0.77 8.57
C ASP A 9 -6.31 -0.05 8.54
N GLY A 10 -6.40 -1.39 8.46
CA GLY A 10 -5.25 -2.25 8.26
C GLY A 10 -4.55 -1.95 6.92
N ILE A 11 -5.32 -1.70 5.86
CA ILE A 11 -4.76 -1.34 4.55
C ILE A 11 -4.10 0.04 4.61
N ARG A 12 -4.72 1.04 5.25
CA ARG A 12 -4.12 2.37 5.46
C ARG A 12 -2.80 2.27 6.22
N GLN A 13 -2.72 1.43 7.24
CA GLN A 13 -1.49 1.18 7.99
C GLN A 13 -0.40 0.55 7.11
N ALA A 14 -0.75 -0.44 6.28
CA ALA A 14 0.18 -1.07 5.35
C ALA A 14 0.74 -0.06 4.33
N VAL A 15 -0.10 0.79 3.74
CA VAL A 15 0.33 1.85 2.82
C VAL A 15 1.29 2.81 3.51
N LYS A 16 0.95 3.30 4.71
CA LYS A 16 1.81 4.20 5.48
C LYS A 16 3.16 3.59 5.83
N PHE A 17 3.19 2.28 6.11
CA PHE A 17 4.45 1.56 6.33
C PHE A 17 5.30 1.54 5.05
N LEU A 18 4.71 1.21 3.90
CA LEU A 18 5.41 1.20 2.62
C LEU A 18 5.92 2.58 2.21
N GLU A 19 5.18 3.65 2.48
CA GLU A 19 5.63 5.04 2.24
C GLU A 19 6.88 5.38 3.05
N LYS A 20 6.94 4.98 4.33
CA LYS A 20 8.15 5.16 5.15
C LYS A 20 9.33 4.36 4.61
N ARG A 21 9.10 3.13 4.14
CA ARG A 21 10.14 2.29 3.55
C ARG A 21 10.65 2.86 2.23
N LYS A 22 9.77 3.43 1.40
CA LYS A 22 10.13 4.17 0.20
C LYS A 22 10.98 5.39 0.52
N ALA A 23 10.60 6.20 1.50
CA ALA A 23 11.39 7.37 1.92
C ALA A 23 12.81 6.96 2.32
N HIS A 24 12.94 5.90 3.13
CA HIS A 24 14.25 5.38 3.51
C HIS A 24 15.06 4.82 2.31
N ALA A 25 14.40 4.16 1.36
CA ALA A 25 15.06 3.70 0.13
C ALA A 25 15.59 4.87 -0.71
N ILE A 26 14.87 6.00 -0.75
CA ILE A 26 15.33 7.24 -1.40
C ILE A 26 16.57 7.78 -0.68
N GLU A 27 16.51 7.90 0.65
CA GLU A 27 17.61 8.40 1.48
C GLU A 27 18.89 7.55 1.34
N THR A 28 18.74 6.25 1.12
CA THR A 28 19.85 5.30 0.96
C THR A 28 20.29 5.11 -0.50
N GLY A 29 19.65 5.79 -1.46
CA GLY A 29 19.98 5.69 -2.89
C GLY A 29 19.60 4.34 -3.53
N ASN A 30 18.73 3.55 -2.89
CA ASN A 30 18.31 2.25 -3.40
C ASN A 30 17.12 2.40 -4.37
N ALA A 31 17.43 2.66 -5.65
CA ALA A 31 16.44 2.92 -6.69
C ALA A 31 15.50 1.72 -6.97
N GLU A 32 15.98 0.49 -6.83
CA GLU A 32 15.17 -0.72 -7.01
C GLU A 32 14.04 -0.76 -5.98
N TRP A 33 14.38 -0.61 -4.70
CA TRP A 33 13.38 -0.61 -3.62
C TRP A 33 12.40 0.55 -3.72
N VAL A 34 12.84 1.72 -4.20
CA VAL A 34 11.93 2.84 -4.46
C VAL A 34 10.86 2.44 -5.46
N GLN A 35 11.23 1.76 -6.55
CA GLN A 35 10.28 1.30 -7.56
C GLN A 35 9.37 0.18 -7.04
N GLU A 36 9.91 -0.77 -6.27
CA GLU A 36 9.12 -1.85 -5.67
C GLU A 36 8.06 -1.33 -4.70
N TYR A 37 8.44 -0.41 -3.81
CA TYR A 37 7.52 0.20 -2.86
C TYR A 37 6.48 1.08 -3.56
N GLU A 38 6.88 1.86 -4.57
CA GLU A 38 5.95 2.66 -5.38
C GLU A 38 4.89 1.78 -6.05
N ASN A 39 5.33 0.69 -6.70
CA ASN A 39 4.42 -0.24 -7.35
C ASN A 39 3.46 -0.91 -6.36
N SER A 40 3.97 -1.32 -5.19
CA SER A 40 3.16 -1.94 -4.13
C SER A 40 2.08 -0.99 -3.61
N ILE A 41 2.44 0.27 -3.31
CA ILE A 41 1.51 1.31 -2.86
C ILE A 41 0.42 1.53 -3.93
N ARG A 42 0.81 1.64 -5.20
CA ARG A 42 -0.13 1.83 -6.33
C ARG A 42 -1.15 0.70 -6.40
N ILE A 43 -0.70 -0.56 -6.39
CA ILE A 43 -1.58 -1.74 -6.47
C ILE A 43 -2.55 -1.78 -5.29
N ILE A 44 -2.06 -1.58 -4.07
CA ILE A 44 -2.90 -1.61 -2.86
C ILE A 44 -3.97 -0.50 -2.91
N ARG A 45 -3.61 0.71 -3.33
CA ARG A 45 -4.55 1.83 -3.48
C ARG A 45 -5.62 1.54 -4.55
N SER A 46 -5.21 0.98 -5.69
CA SER A 46 -6.15 0.58 -6.75
C SER A 46 -7.12 -0.49 -6.29
N LEU A 47 -6.66 -1.51 -5.55
CA LEU A 47 -7.54 -2.54 -5.00
C LEU A 47 -8.52 -1.96 -3.96
N CYS A 48 -8.07 -1.03 -3.11
CA CYS A 48 -8.99 -0.33 -2.20
C CYS A 48 -10.05 0.49 -2.93
N ALA A 49 -9.68 1.19 -4.01
CA ALA A 49 -10.64 1.98 -4.79
C ALA A 49 -11.68 1.07 -5.47
N LEU A 50 -11.26 -0.08 -6.00
CA LEU A 50 -12.15 -1.09 -6.59
C LEU A 50 -13.12 -1.71 -5.57
N GLU A 51 -12.71 -1.88 -4.31
CA GLU A 51 -13.60 -2.35 -3.23
C GLU A 51 -14.59 -1.26 -2.75
N LEU A 52 -14.30 0.01 -3.00
CA LEU A 52 -15.14 1.16 -2.61
C LEU A 52 -16.13 1.59 -3.70
N GLU A 53 -15.84 1.30 -4.97
CA GLU A 53 -16.83 1.42 -6.04
C GLU A 53 -17.67 0.13 -6.05
N PRO A 54 -18.97 0.18 -5.68
CA PRO A 54 -19.80 -1.00 -5.83
C PRO A 54 -19.81 -1.38 -7.31
N GLY A 55 -19.46 -2.64 -7.60
CA GLY A 55 -19.39 -3.15 -8.95
C GLY A 55 -20.64 -2.77 -9.74
N LYS A 56 -20.45 -2.16 -10.91
CA LYS A 56 -21.52 -1.84 -11.85
C LYS A 56 -22.31 -3.08 -12.24
#